data_AF-A0AAW5LBZ4-F1
#
_entry.id   AF-A0AAW5LBZ4-F1
#
_cell.length_a   1.000
_cell.length_b   1.000
_cell.length_c   1.000
_cell.angle_alpha   90.00
_cell.angle_beta   90.00
_cell.angle_gamma   90.00
#
_symmetry.space_group_name_H-M   'P 1'
#
loop_
_entity.id
_entity.type
_entity.pdbx_description
1 polymer ?
#
loop_
_entity_poly.entity_id
_entity_poly.type
_entity_poly.pdbx_seq_one_letter_code
_entity_poly.pdbx_strand_id
1 'polypeptide(L)' 'MEALNNAIADIVWWFGFSAEEIDGWTLKELDDWLGQANRQVKAGYVRT' A
#
# COMPACT_ATOMS: atom_id res chain seq x y z
N MET A 1 16.10 0.24 7.52
CA MET A 1 14.94 0.98 8.06
C MET A 1 14.39 1.97 7.04
N GLU A 2 15.24 2.71 6.33
CA GLU A 2 14.83 3.75 5.37
C GLU A 2 13.90 3.27 4.23
N ALA A 3 14.19 2.11 3.62
CA ALA A 3 13.37 1.57 2.54
C ALA A 3 11.93 1.21 2.94
N LEU A 4 11.73 0.73 4.18
CA LEU A 4 10.40 0.44 4.71
C LEU A 4 9.62 1.73 4.96
N ASN A 5 10.28 2.74 5.55
CA ASN A 5 9.65 4.04 5.81
C ASN A 5 9.24 4.75 4.52
N ASN A 6 10.06 4.66 3.46
CA ASN A 6 9.71 5.22 2.15
C ASN A 6 8.52 4.48 1.53
N ALA A 7 8.48 3.15 1.61
CA ALA A 7 7.35 2.37 1.12
C ALA A 7 6.05 2.68 1.88
N ILE A 8 6.11 2.87 3.20
CA ILE A 8 4.96 3.29 4.02
C ILE A 8 4.49 4.69 3.59
N ALA A 9 5.42 5.63 3.40
CA ALA A 9 5.10 6.99 2.97
C ALA A 9 4.44 7.01 1.58
N ASP A 10 4.93 6.20 0.64
CA ASP A 10 4.31 6.05 -0.68
C ASP A 10 2.88 5.52 -0.58
N ILE A 11 2.63 4.54 0.30
CA ILE A 11 1.29 3.95 0.43
C ILE A 11 0.30 4.93 1.05
N VAL A 12 0.73 5.66 2.09
CA VAL A 12 -0.05 6.75 2.71
C VAL A 12 -0.40 7.81 1.65
N TRP A 13 0.58 8.23 0.84
CA TRP A 13 0.39 9.27 -0.16
C TRP A 13 -0.51 8.84 -1.32
N TRP A 14 -0.21 7.70 -1.94
CA TRP A 14 -0.86 7.27 -3.18
C TRP A 14 -2.24 6.65 -2.97
N PHE A 15 -2.46 6.01 -1.83
CA PHE A 15 -3.67 5.22 -1.59
C PHE A 15 -4.52 5.72 -0.42
N GLY A 16 -4.06 6.76 0.28
CA GLY A 16 -4.84 7.47 1.29
C GLY A 16 -5.01 6.71 2.60
N PHE A 17 -4.12 5.74 2.89
CA PHE A 17 -4.08 5.10 4.19
C PHE A 17 -3.57 6.05 5.26
N SER A 18 -4.02 5.86 6.49
CA SER A 18 -3.41 6.48 7.66
C SER A 18 -2.10 5.77 8.02
N ALA A 19 -1.12 6.50 8.55
CA ALA A 19 0.12 5.88 9.03
C ALA A 19 -0.15 4.82 10.12
N GLU A 20 -1.13 5.05 10.99
CA GLU A 20 -1.57 4.10 12.02
C GLU A 20 -2.18 2.81 11.44
N GLU A 21 -2.85 2.89 10.28
CA GLU A 21 -3.41 1.71 9.62
C GLU A 21 -2.29 0.82 9.05
N ILE A 22 -1.24 1.43 8.51
CA ILE A 22 -0.10 0.71 7.95
C ILE A 22 0.84 0.17 9.04
N ASP A 23 1.03 0.90 10.14
CA ASP A 23 1.89 0.48 11.26
C ASP A 23 1.38 -0.81 11.92
N GLY A 24 0.06 -1.04 11.89
CA GLY A 24 -0.56 -2.27 12.38
C GLY A 24 -0.40 -3.49 11.46
N TRP A 25 0.10 -3.34 10.24
CA TRP A 25 0.23 -4.44 9.28
C TRP A 25 1.57 -5.17 9.42
N THR A 26 1.53 -6.49 9.28
CA THR A 26 2.73 -7.27 9.03
C THR A 26 3.26 -7.01 7.63
N LEU A 27 4.56 -7.25 7.41
CA LEU A 27 5.16 -7.15 6.07
C LEU A 27 4.45 -8.05 5.03
N LYS A 28 3.88 -9.18 5.47
CA LYS A 28 3.11 -10.06 4.59
C LYS A 28 1.78 -9.44 4.16
N GLU A 29 1.05 -8.83 5.09
CA GLU A 29 -0.22 -8.16 4.77
C GLU A 29 0.00 -6.98 3.83
N LEU A 30 1.09 -6.23 4.02
CA LEU A 30 1.52 -5.17 3.13
C LEU A 30 1.82 -5.69 1.71
N ASP A 31 2.56 -6.80 1.59
CA ASP A 31 2.88 -7.44 0.31
C ASP A 31 1.63 -7.99 -0.40
N ASP A 32 0.75 -8.68 0.34
CA ASP A 32 -0.51 -9.20 -0.18
C ASP A 32 -1.41 -8.07 -0.71
N TRP A 33 -1.48 -6.96 0.03
CA TRP A 33 -2.25 -5.78 -0.36
C TRP A 33 -1.67 -5.10 -1.60
N LEU A 34 -0.35 -4.87 -1.66
CA LEU A 34 0.34 -4.32 -2.83
C LEU A 34 0.10 -5.18 -4.08
N GLY A 35 0.14 -6.51 -3.92
CA GLY A 35 -0.17 -7.45 -4.99
C GLY A 35 -1.62 -7.35 -5.49
N GLN A 36 -2.58 -7.07 -4.60
CA GLN A 36 -3.97 -6.81 -5.00
C GLN A 36 -4.12 -5.46 -5.70
N ALA A 37 -3.54 -4.40 -5.14
CA ALA A 37 -3.58 -3.05 -5.71
C ALA A 37 -3.01 -3.04 -7.15
N ASN A 38 -1.86 -3.67 -7.36
CA ASN A 38 -1.23 -3.78 -8.68
C ASN A 38 -2.10 -4.56 -9.68
N ARG A 39 -2.80 -5.62 -9.23
CA ARG A 39 -3.74 -6.36 -10.09
C ARG A 39 -4.94 -5.51 -10.49
N GLN A 40 -5.48 -4.71 -9.57
CA GLN A 40 -6.60 -3.82 -9.86
C GLN A 40 -6.21 -2.72 -10.86
N VAL A 41 -5.04 -2.10 -10.68
CA VAL A 41 -4.48 -1.12 -11.61
C VAL A 41 -4.26 -1.73 -12.99
N LYS A 42 -3.66 -2.92 -13.08
CA LYS A 42 -3.44 -3.63 -14.35
C LYS A 42 -4.74 -4.02 -15.06
N ALA A 43 -5.78 -4.32 -14.30
CA ALA A 43 -7.10 -4.63 -14.85
C ALA A 43 -7.91 -3.38 -15.22
N GLY A 44 -7.36 -2.17 -15.02
CA GLY A 44 -8.02 -0.91 -15.37
C GLY A 44 -9.12 -0.49 -14.39
N TYR A 45 -9.16 -1.08 -13.20
CA TYR A 45 -10.05 -0.60 -12.14
C TYR A 45 -9.49 0.72 -11.61
N VAL A 46 -10.12 1.81 -12.04
CA VAL A 46 -9.92 3.15 -11.49
C VAL A 46 -11.12 3.44 -10.59
N ARG A 47 -10.89 4.00 -9.39
CA ARG A 47 -11.98 4.60 -8.61
C ARG A 47 -12.51 5.77 -9.44
N THR A 48 -13.65 5.56 -10.11
CA THR A 48 -14.47 6.61 -10.73
C THR A 48 -15.25 7.36 -9.68
#